data_AF-A0AAU4A673-F1
#
_entry.id   AF-A0AAU4A673-F1
#
_cell.length_a   1.000
_cell.length_b   1.000
_cell.length_c   1.000
_cell.angle_alpha   90.00
_cell.angle_beta   90.00
_cell.angle_gamma   90.00
#
_symmetry.space_group_name_H-M   'P 1'
#
loop_
_entity.id
_entity.type
_entity.pdbx_description
1 polymer ?
#
loop_
_entity_poly.entity_id
_entity_poly.type
_entity_poly.pdbx_seq_one_letter_code
_entity_poly.pdbx_strand_id
1 'polypeptide(L)'
;MTRRPTGAHRPGSSERLYGDDSCAESTAPLHVPELAAPELTEAECRRCGTYIAGLDGRYACGVCGWVNDHSEGHRRLPRADEDPDRPPKGRRRPRQLPEPAPELSAEMPAEPPAEPPPGPRPVPVTGG
;
A
#
# COMPACT_ATOMS: atom_id res chain seq x y z
N MET A 1 61.07 5.50 -42.92
CA MET A 1 61.00 6.92 -42.49
C MET A 1 60.12 7.60 -43.54
N THR A 2 58.89 8.02 -43.28
CA THR A 2 58.47 9.13 -42.42
C THR A 2 56.97 9.01 -42.07
N ARG A 3 56.56 9.78 -41.05
CA ARG A 3 55.34 9.67 -40.24
C ARG A 3 54.08 10.28 -40.89
N ARG A 4 52.91 9.79 -40.47
CA ARG A 4 51.55 10.40 -40.54
C ARG A 4 51.56 11.87 -40.00
N PRO A 5 50.60 12.78 -40.35
CA PRO A 5 49.27 12.70 -39.71
C PRO A 5 48.03 13.37 -40.40
N THR A 6 46.87 12.91 -39.92
CA THR A 6 45.53 13.53 -39.73
C THR A 6 44.85 14.39 -40.81
N GLY A 7 43.65 13.96 -41.21
CA GLY A 7 42.69 14.80 -41.95
C GLY A 7 41.27 14.24 -41.91
N ALA A 8 40.48 14.70 -40.93
CA ALA A 8 39.02 14.83 -40.93
C ALA A 8 38.13 13.60 -41.23
N HIS A 9 37.91 12.76 -40.21
CA HIS A 9 36.59 12.14 -40.05
C HIS A 9 35.64 13.20 -39.51
N ARG A 10 34.62 13.58 -40.30
CA ARG A 10 33.48 14.40 -39.85
C ARG A 10 32.51 13.45 -39.15
N PRO A 11 32.34 13.49 -37.82
CA PRO A 11 31.30 12.70 -37.18
C PRO A 11 29.95 13.33 -37.48
N GLY A 12 28.97 12.45 -37.62
CA GLY A 12 27.63 12.74 -38.06
C GLY A 12 26.88 13.71 -37.15
N SER A 13 25.93 14.36 -37.79
CA SER A 13 24.85 15.16 -37.26
C SER A 13 23.89 14.34 -36.38
N SER A 14 24.37 13.83 -35.23
CA SER A 14 23.53 13.13 -34.24
C SER A 14 23.25 13.95 -32.97
N GLU A 15 23.71 15.20 -32.90
CA GLU A 15 23.63 16.03 -31.68
C GLU A 15 22.29 16.77 -31.47
N ARG A 16 21.16 16.32 -32.05
CA ARG A 16 19.88 17.06 -31.90
C ARG A 16 18.62 16.27 -31.58
N LEU A 17 18.72 15.08 -31.00
CA LEU A 17 17.53 14.36 -30.51
C LEU A 17 17.81 13.60 -29.19
N TYR A 18 18.39 14.28 -28.20
CA TYR A 18 17.96 14.03 -26.83
C TYR A 18 17.31 15.32 -26.39
N GLY A 19 15.99 15.26 -26.21
CA GLY A 19 15.20 16.39 -25.76
C GLY A 19 15.79 16.92 -24.46
N ASP A 20 15.87 18.24 -24.42
CA ASP A 20 15.80 19.07 -23.22
C ASP A 20 14.53 18.69 -22.43
N ASP A 21 14.49 17.48 -21.85
CA ASP A 21 13.71 17.23 -20.64
C ASP A 21 14.57 17.64 -19.45
N SER A 22 14.97 18.91 -19.48
CA SER A 22 15.21 19.65 -18.25
C SER A 22 13.83 19.91 -17.64
N CYS A 23 13.18 18.84 -17.19
CA CYS A 23 12.44 18.93 -15.95
C CYS A 23 13.49 19.35 -14.94
N ALA A 24 13.61 20.67 -14.81
CA ALA A 24 14.39 21.32 -13.79
C ALA A 24 14.26 20.46 -12.55
N GLU A 25 15.41 19.94 -12.13
CA GLU A 25 15.63 19.31 -10.86
C GLU A 25 14.97 20.22 -9.82
N SER A 26 13.69 19.96 -9.56
CA SER A 26 12.91 20.63 -8.53
C SER A 26 13.29 19.95 -7.23
N THR A 27 14.59 19.92 -6.97
CA THR A 27 15.16 19.88 -5.64
C THR A 27 14.92 21.26 -5.05
N ALA A 28 13.64 21.62 -4.91
CA ALA A 28 13.26 22.33 -3.71
C ALA A 28 13.82 21.45 -2.59
N PRO A 29 14.66 21.96 -1.67
CA PRO A 29 14.99 21.20 -0.50
C PRO A 29 13.67 20.95 0.19
N LEU A 30 13.08 19.77 -0.06
CA LEU A 30 12.08 19.22 0.82
C LEU A 30 12.76 19.30 2.17
N HIS A 31 12.13 20.02 3.08
CA HIS A 31 12.60 20.17 4.43
C HIS A 31 12.53 18.77 5.05
N VAL A 32 13.50 17.93 4.75
CA VAL A 32 13.85 16.78 5.56
C VAL A 32 14.60 17.49 6.67
N PRO A 33 14.02 17.65 7.87
CA PRO A 33 14.84 17.99 9.02
C PRO A 33 16.00 17.00 9.00
N GLU A 34 17.16 17.35 9.55
CA GLU A 34 18.23 16.38 9.76
C GLU A 34 17.73 15.35 10.78
N LEU A 35 16.89 14.42 10.30
CA LEU A 35 16.20 13.41 11.06
C LEU A 35 17.29 12.40 11.34
N ALA A 36 17.77 12.41 12.58
CA ALA A 36 18.68 11.40 13.07
C ALA A 36 18.22 10.01 12.59
N ALA A 37 19.18 9.14 12.28
CA ALA A 37 18.87 7.81 11.77
C ALA A 37 17.82 7.10 12.67
N PRO A 38 16.89 6.32 12.10
CA PRO A 38 16.02 5.42 12.87
C PRO A 38 16.83 4.47 13.75
N GLU A 39 16.41 4.33 15.01
CA GLU A 39 17.01 3.39 15.93
C GLU A 39 16.39 2.00 15.73
N LEU A 40 17.23 0.97 15.65
CA LEU A 40 16.76 -0.42 15.68
C LEU A 40 16.50 -0.82 17.14
N THR A 41 15.27 -1.21 17.42
CA THR A 41 14.79 -1.59 18.76
C THR A 41 14.24 -3.01 18.73
N GLU A 42 14.25 -3.71 19.86
CA GLU A 42 13.84 -5.10 19.94
C GLU A 42 12.83 -5.31 21.07
N ALA A 43 11.85 -6.20 20.87
CA ALA A 43 10.79 -6.51 21.85
C ALA A 43 10.11 -7.86 21.55
N GLU A 44 9.29 -8.34 22.48
CA GLU A 44 8.43 -9.51 22.25
C GLU A 44 7.07 -9.10 21.67
N CYS A 45 6.55 -9.90 20.74
CA CYS A 45 5.21 -9.71 20.19
C CYS A 45 4.15 -9.90 21.28
N ARG A 46 3.32 -8.89 21.52
CA ARG A 46 2.25 -8.95 22.54
C ARG A 46 1.15 -9.97 22.26
N ARG A 47 1.09 -10.52 21.04
CA ARG A 47 0.09 -11.52 20.64
C ARG A 47 0.62 -12.96 20.71
N CYS A 48 1.82 -13.23 20.20
CA CYS A 48 2.36 -14.60 20.10
C CYS A 48 3.72 -14.81 20.77
N GLY A 49 4.28 -13.78 21.42
CA GLY A 49 5.55 -13.86 22.16
C GLY A 49 6.81 -13.93 21.31
N THR A 50 6.70 -13.91 19.97
CA THR A 50 7.88 -13.94 19.09
C THR A 50 8.75 -12.70 19.27
N TYR A 51 10.07 -12.88 19.36
CA TYR A 51 11.04 -11.78 19.37
C TYR A 51 11.04 -11.06 18.02
N ILE A 52 10.85 -9.75 18.04
CA ILE A 52 10.73 -8.91 16.84
C ILE A 52 11.59 -7.66 16.99
N ALA A 53 12.23 -7.28 15.89
CA ALA A 53 12.90 -5.99 15.77
C ALA A 53 11.97 -4.98 15.08
N GLY A 54 12.08 -3.71 15.47
CA GLY A 54 11.30 -2.60 14.96
C GLY A 54 12.11 -1.30 14.93
N LEU A 55 11.65 -0.31 14.17
CA LEU A 55 12.31 0.99 14.08
C LEU A 55 11.65 1.99 15.02
N ASP A 56 12.43 2.68 15.84
CA ASP A 56 11.96 3.67 16.81
C ASP A 56 10.77 3.16 17.66
N GLY A 57 10.81 1.90 18.14
CA GLY A 57 9.73 1.30 18.93
C GLY A 57 8.44 0.98 18.15
N ARG A 58 8.50 0.94 16.81
CA ARG A 58 7.36 0.56 15.94
C ARG A 58 7.52 -0.89 15.51
N TYR A 59 6.59 -1.72 15.94
CA TYR A 59 6.72 -3.16 15.83
C TYR A 59 5.62 -3.75 14.93
N ALA A 60 6.04 -4.62 14.02
CA ALA A 60 5.14 -5.45 13.21
C ALA A 60 5.63 -6.90 13.27
N CYS A 61 4.74 -7.81 13.67
CA CYS A 61 5.07 -9.22 13.78
C CYS A 61 4.81 -9.93 12.45
N GLY A 62 5.88 -10.38 11.78
CA GLY A 62 5.77 -11.16 10.55
C GLY A 62 5.14 -12.56 10.72
N VAL A 63 4.98 -13.04 11.97
CA VAL A 63 4.42 -14.37 12.26
C VAL A 63 2.90 -14.33 12.40
N CYS A 64 2.37 -13.42 13.23
CA CYS A 64 0.94 -13.38 13.55
C CYS A 64 0.21 -12.12 13.04
N GLY A 65 0.91 -11.24 12.33
CA GLY A 65 0.36 -10.01 11.74
C GLY A 65 0.00 -8.93 12.74
N TRP A 66 0.33 -9.07 14.02
CA TRP A 66 0.11 -8.02 15.02
C TRP A 66 1.03 -6.82 14.75
N VAL A 67 0.48 -5.61 14.88
CA VAL A 67 1.21 -4.34 14.79
C VAL A 67 0.82 -3.50 16.02
N ASN A 68 1.78 -2.78 16.62
CA ASN A 68 1.45 -1.85 17.71
C ASN A 68 0.75 -0.59 17.19
N ASP A 69 0.12 0.17 18.10
CA ASP A 69 -0.43 1.46 17.70
C ASP A 69 0.69 2.41 17.28
N HIS A 70 0.46 3.19 16.23
CA HIS A 70 1.46 4.08 15.66
C HIS A 70 1.88 5.20 16.63
N SER A 71 1.07 5.53 17.63
CA SER A 71 1.46 6.51 18.65
C SER A 71 2.42 5.93 19.71
N GLU A 72 2.58 4.61 19.79
CA GLU A 72 3.44 3.95 20.78
C GLU A 72 4.94 3.98 20.43
N GLY A 73 5.31 4.42 19.22
CA GLY A 73 6.71 4.55 18.83
C GLY A 73 7.47 5.60 19.66
N HIS A 74 8.77 5.38 19.85
CA HIS A 74 9.67 6.25 20.61
C HIS A 74 9.83 7.63 19.96
N ARG A 75 9.77 7.70 18.63
CA ARG A 75 9.70 8.99 17.91
C ARG A 75 8.27 9.49 17.81
N ARG A 76 8.13 10.76 18.22
CA ARG A 76 6.94 11.57 18.00
C ARG A 76 6.55 11.55 16.52
N LEU A 77 5.29 11.25 16.24
CA LEU A 77 4.71 11.39 14.91
C LEU A 77 4.69 12.85 14.46
N PRO A 78 4.90 13.16 13.16
CA PRO A 78 4.76 14.52 12.63
C PRO A 78 3.42 15.16 12.99
N ARG A 79 3.40 16.48 13.23
CA ARG A 79 2.15 17.23 13.35
C ARG A 79 1.54 17.39 11.97
N ALA A 80 0.25 17.68 11.94
CA ALA A 80 -0.41 18.06 10.71
C ALA A 80 0.27 19.27 10.04
N ASP A 81 0.77 20.26 10.78
CA ASP A 81 1.46 21.42 10.18
C ASP A 81 2.81 21.10 9.56
N GLU A 82 3.38 19.94 9.89
CA GLU A 82 4.62 19.42 9.32
C GLU A 82 4.36 18.50 8.12
N ASP A 83 3.09 18.16 7.83
CA ASP A 83 2.69 17.29 6.72
C ASP A 83 2.66 18.07 5.39
N PRO A 84 3.50 17.71 4.39
CA PRO A 84 3.55 18.39 3.10
C PRO A 84 2.26 18.25 2.29
N ASP A 85 1.50 17.19 2.51
CA ASP A 85 0.23 16.93 1.83
C ASP A 85 -0.96 17.56 2.57
N ARG A 86 -0.71 18.30 3.67
CA ARG A 86 -1.78 18.94 4.44
C ARG A 86 -2.55 19.95 3.58
N PRO A 87 -3.89 19.82 3.49
CA PRO A 87 -4.68 20.82 2.77
C PRO A 87 -4.61 22.19 3.46
N PRO A 88 -4.59 23.29 2.68
CA PRO A 88 -4.53 24.63 3.23
C PRO A 88 -5.76 24.92 4.11
N LYS A 89 -5.53 25.66 5.21
CA LYS A 89 -6.57 26.07 6.15
C LYS A 89 -7.69 26.80 5.38
N GLY A 90 -8.90 26.26 5.39
CA GLY A 90 -10.08 26.88 4.77
C GLY A 90 -10.80 26.03 3.74
N ARG A 91 -10.16 25.00 3.16
CA ARG A 91 -10.88 23.97 2.40
C ARG A 91 -11.35 22.90 3.38
N ARG A 92 -12.55 23.06 3.96
CA ARG A 92 -13.25 21.91 4.53
C ARG A 92 -13.39 20.92 3.38
N ARG A 93 -12.72 19.76 3.48
CA ARG A 93 -13.05 18.61 2.63
C ARG A 93 -14.56 18.46 2.78
N PRO A 94 -15.36 18.44 1.68
CA PRO A 94 -16.75 18.05 1.78
C PRO A 94 -16.74 16.76 2.59
N ARG A 95 -17.57 16.69 3.64
CA ARG A 95 -17.80 15.46 4.39
C ARG A 95 -18.00 14.40 3.31
N GLN A 96 -17.07 13.45 3.17
CA GLN A 96 -17.29 12.36 2.21
C GLN A 96 -18.63 11.78 2.67
N LEU A 97 -19.64 11.96 1.83
CA LEU A 97 -20.92 11.34 2.04
C LEU A 97 -20.60 9.84 2.16
N PRO A 98 -21.14 9.11 3.15
CA PRO A 98 -20.96 7.68 3.17
C PRO A 98 -21.25 7.16 1.76
N GLU A 99 -20.34 6.36 1.21
CA GLU A 99 -20.52 5.74 -0.10
C GLU A 99 -21.95 5.20 -0.16
N PRO A 100 -22.68 5.39 -1.29
CA PRO A 100 -23.97 4.75 -1.42
C PRO A 100 -23.74 3.28 -1.10
N ALA A 101 -24.47 2.79 -0.11
CA ALA A 101 -24.42 1.39 0.31
C ALA A 101 -24.41 0.54 -0.96
N PRO A 102 -23.62 -0.56 -1.03
CA PRO A 102 -23.71 -1.47 -2.16
C PRO A 102 -25.18 -1.79 -2.31
N GLU A 103 -25.80 -1.31 -3.39
CA GLU A 103 -27.20 -1.51 -3.60
C GLU A 103 -27.37 -3.03 -3.60
N LEU A 104 -28.10 -3.52 -2.60
CA LEU A 104 -28.64 -4.85 -2.58
C LEU A 104 -29.72 -4.93 -3.68
N SER A 105 -29.29 -4.69 -4.92
CA SER A 105 -30.02 -4.88 -6.17
C SER A 105 -29.83 -6.31 -6.69
N ALA A 106 -29.49 -7.24 -5.79
CA ALA A 106 -29.86 -8.63 -5.95
C ALA A 106 -31.17 -8.86 -5.19
N GLU A 107 -32.24 -8.22 -5.66
CA GLU A 107 -33.57 -8.82 -5.55
C GLU A 107 -33.52 -10.14 -6.35
N MET A 108 -33.00 -11.20 -5.72
CA MET A 108 -33.39 -12.57 -6.07
C MET A 108 -34.48 -12.95 -5.07
N PRO A 109 -35.75 -13.12 -5.50
CA PRO A 109 -36.75 -13.71 -4.62
C PRO A 109 -36.25 -15.10 -4.19
N ALA A 110 -36.39 -15.38 -2.89
CA ALA A 110 -36.10 -16.67 -2.30
C ALA A 110 -36.74 -17.79 -3.14
N GLU A 111 -35.97 -18.83 -3.46
CA GLU A 111 -36.52 -20.07 -3.99
C GLU A 111 -37.67 -20.55 -3.09
N PRO A 112 -38.78 -21.08 -3.66
CA PRO A 112 -39.83 -21.67 -2.85
C PRO A 112 -39.23 -22.82 -2.01
N PRO A 113 -39.74 -23.06 -0.78
CA PRO A 113 -39.25 -24.16 0.02
C PRO A 113 -39.35 -25.45 -0.78
N ALA A 114 -38.23 -26.14 -0.94
CA ALA A 114 -38.19 -27.46 -1.56
C ALA A 114 -39.25 -28.34 -0.90
N GLU A 115 -40.10 -28.97 -1.72
CA GLU A 115 -41.06 -29.96 -1.25
C GLU A 115 -40.34 -31.03 -0.41
N PRO A 116 -40.93 -31.52 0.69
CA PRO A 116 -40.33 -32.61 1.43
C PRO A 116 -40.17 -33.82 0.49
N PRO A 117 -39.05 -34.57 0.60
CA PRO A 117 -38.83 -35.71 -0.28
C PRO A 117 -40.00 -36.70 -0.14
N PRO A 118 -40.41 -37.36 -1.24
CA PRO A 118 -41.43 -38.39 -1.16
C PRO A 118 -41.02 -39.42 -0.11
N GLY A 119 -41.94 -39.71 0.82
CA GLY A 119 -41.71 -40.66 1.89
C GLY A 119 -41.26 -42.04 1.38
N PRO A 120 -40.62 -42.85 2.24
CA PRO A 120 -40.10 -44.16 1.83
C PRO A 120 -41.21 -45.00 1.20
N ARG A 121 -40.91 -45.53 0.00
CA ARG A 121 -41.81 -46.45 -0.69
C ARG A 121 -42.01 -47.70 0.18
N PRO A 122 -43.24 -48.23 0.30
CA PRO A 122 -43.45 -49.49 0.99
C PRO A 122 -42.66 -50.59 0.27
N VAL A 123 -41.83 -51.30 1.04
CA VAL A 123 -41.14 -52.50 0.56
C VAL A 123 -42.18 -53.60 0.33
N PRO A 124 -42.15 -54.32 -0.79
CA PRO A 124 -42.99 -55.50 -0.95
C PRO A 124 -42.56 -56.55 0.08
N VAL A 125 -43.49 -56.94 0.95
CA VAL A 125 -43.38 -58.16 1.74
C VAL A 125 -43.45 -59.32 0.76
N THR A 126 -42.31 -59.92 0.45
CA THR A 126 -42.27 -61.25 -0.14
C THR A 126 -42.33 -62.26 1.00
N GLY A 127 -43.54 -62.75 1.29
CA GLY A 127 -43.74 -63.98 2.05
C GLY A 127 -43.58 -65.19 1.12
N GLY A 128 -42.94 -66.25 1.63
CA GLY A 128 -42.77 -67.54 0.95
C GLY A 128 -41.42 -68.16 1.23
#